data_AF-B4Q6G6-F1
#
_entry.id   AF-B4Q6G6-F1
#
_cell.length_a   1.000
_cell.length_b   1.000
_cell.length_c   1.000
_cell.angle_alpha   90.00
_cell.angle_beta   90.00
_cell.angle_gamma   90.00
#
_symmetry.space_group_name_H-M   'P 1'
#
loop_
_entity.id
_entity.type
_entity.pdbx_description
1 polymer ?
#
loop_
_entity_poly.entity_id
_entity_poly.type
_entity_poly.pdbx_seq_one_letter_code
_entity_poly.pdbx_strand_id
1 'polypeptide(L)'
;MVRYVPRFADGQKVKLAWPLAVFRLNHIFWPLDPSTGKWGRYLDKVLAVAMSLVFMQHNDAELRYLRFEASNRNLDAFLTGMPTYLILVEAQFRSLHILLHFEKLQKFLEIFYANIYIDPRKEPEMFRKNPMANYIYAIWFGAKTVELLSLGQIGSDLAFTTDSLSTMYYLTHWEQILQYSTNPGENLRLLKLINLAIERAYLLSRGPFYVTGLKYISR
;
A
#
# COMPACT_ATOMS: atom_id res chain seq x y z
N MET A 1 27.53 17.41 -0.04
CA MET A 1 27.80 15.99 -0.38
C MET A 1 27.48 15.77 -1.84
N VAL A 2 28.35 15.12 -2.60
CA VAL A 2 28.10 14.86 -4.03
C VAL A 2 27.37 13.52 -4.16
N ARG A 3 26.22 13.54 -4.85
CA ARG A 3 25.41 12.34 -5.11
C ARG A 3 25.91 11.64 -6.37
N TYR A 4 26.00 10.31 -6.31
CA TYR A 4 26.45 9.46 -7.40
C TYR A 4 25.62 9.75 -8.66
N VAL A 5 26.30 9.91 -9.78
CA VAL A 5 25.67 9.99 -11.10
C VAL A 5 26.25 8.84 -11.91
N PRO A 6 25.41 7.92 -12.40
CA PRO A 6 25.89 6.84 -13.25
C PRO A 6 26.54 7.43 -14.51
N ARG A 7 27.59 6.76 -14.96
CA ARG A 7 28.36 7.13 -16.15
C ARG A 7 28.17 6.05 -17.20
N PHE A 8 28.15 6.45 -18.46
CA PHE A 8 28.21 5.52 -19.58
C PHE A 8 29.60 4.84 -19.64
N ALA A 9 29.74 3.78 -20.43
CA ALA A 9 31.04 3.15 -20.71
C ALA A 9 32.10 4.18 -21.18
N ASP A 10 31.67 5.22 -21.88
CA ASP A 10 32.51 6.31 -22.40
C ASP A 10 32.90 7.36 -21.31
N GLY A 11 32.55 7.11 -20.04
CA GLY A 11 32.87 7.98 -18.90
C GLY A 11 32.00 9.23 -18.77
N GLN A 12 31.15 9.54 -19.76
CA GLN A 12 30.22 10.66 -19.71
C GLN A 12 29.09 10.44 -18.71
N LYS A 13 28.64 11.52 -18.05
CA LYS A 13 27.50 11.47 -17.12
C LYS A 13 26.20 11.21 -17.87
N VAL A 14 25.41 10.25 -17.38
CA VAL A 14 24.11 9.91 -17.97
C VAL A 14 23.09 11.01 -17.67
N LYS A 15 22.36 11.46 -18.70
CA LYS A 15 21.16 12.27 -18.51
C LYS A 15 20.03 11.34 -18.06
N LEU A 16 19.83 11.26 -16.75
CA LEU A 16 18.78 10.41 -16.15
C LEU A 16 17.40 10.78 -16.68
N ALA A 17 16.53 9.78 -16.87
CA ALA A 17 15.12 10.00 -17.11
C ALA A 17 14.49 10.79 -15.95
N TRP A 18 13.47 11.59 -16.25
CA TRP A 18 12.86 12.50 -15.26
C TRP A 18 12.44 11.83 -13.94
N PRO A 19 11.89 10.59 -13.88
CA PRO A 19 11.49 9.99 -12.61
C PRO A 19 12.71 9.68 -11.74
N LEU A 20 13.79 9.21 -12.36
CA LEU A 20 15.04 8.89 -11.66
C LEU A 20 15.79 10.16 -11.26
N ALA A 21 15.68 11.23 -12.06
CA ALA A 21 16.20 12.54 -11.72
C ALA A 21 15.49 13.14 -10.49
N VAL A 22 14.17 13.00 -10.40
CA VAL A 22 13.38 13.39 -9.21
C VAL A 22 13.74 12.52 -8.02
N PHE A 23 13.84 11.19 -8.21
CA PHE A 23 14.24 10.28 -7.12
C PHE A 23 15.65 10.58 -6.59
N ARG A 24 16.56 11.04 -7.45
CA ARG A 24 17.91 11.50 -7.05
C ARG A 24 17.90 12.74 -6.15
N LEU A 25 16.87 13.58 -6.19
CA LEU A 25 16.73 14.69 -5.24
C LEU A 25 16.50 14.19 -3.82
N ASN A 26 16.08 12.93 -3.66
CA ASN A 26 15.91 12.33 -2.36
C ASN A 26 17.29 12.05 -1.74
N HIS A 27 17.74 12.99 -0.91
CA HIS A 27 19.07 13.00 -0.30
C HIS A 27 19.34 11.82 0.63
N ILE A 28 18.33 11.01 0.96
CA ILE A 28 18.46 9.93 1.94
C ILE A 28 18.63 8.56 1.27
N PHE A 29 17.94 8.34 0.14
CA PHE A 29 17.88 7.03 -0.52
C PHE A 29 18.72 6.93 -1.79
N TRP A 30 19.38 8.02 -2.21
CA TRP A 30 20.23 8.03 -3.40
C TRP A 30 21.74 7.92 -3.10
N PRO A 31 22.51 7.10 -3.86
CA PRO A 31 23.90 6.81 -3.51
C PRO A 31 24.79 8.03 -3.46
N LEU A 32 25.69 8.03 -2.48
CA LEU A 32 26.79 8.98 -2.40
C LEU A 32 27.84 8.64 -3.45
N ASP A 33 28.45 9.68 -4.00
CA ASP A 33 29.60 9.48 -4.88
C ASP A 33 30.79 8.92 -4.08
N PRO A 34 31.53 7.92 -4.62
CA PRO A 34 32.73 7.36 -3.98
C PRO A 34 33.78 8.41 -3.58
N SER A 35 33.81 9.56 -4.26
CA SER A 35 34.67 10.69 -3.94
C SER A 35 34.32 11.41 -2.63
N THR A 36 33.19 11.07 -2.01
CA THR A 36 32.74 11.71 -0.76
C THR A 36 33.62 11.30 0.43
N GLY A 37 34.15 12.31 1.15
CA GLY A 37 34.97 12.12 2.34
C GLY A 37 34.28 11.29 3.44
N LYS A 38 35.08 10.68 4.33
CA LYS A 38 34.60 9.78 5.40
C LYS A 38 33.55 10.43 6.31
N TRP A 39 33.76 11.69 6.70
CA TRP A 39 32.82 12.48 7.49
C TRP A 39 31.47 12.70 6.80
N GLY A 40 31.48 12.93 5.48
CA GLY A 40 30.26 13.09 4.70
C GLY A 40 29.44 11.81 4.66
N ARG A 41 30.09 10.66 4.51
CA ARG A 41 29.43 9.34 4.57
C ARG A 41 28.85 9.02 5.94
N TYR A 42 29.55 9.40 7.00
CA TYR A 42 29.04 9.22 8.37
C TYR A 42 27.79 10.07 8.61
N LEU A 43 27.83 11.36 8.25
CA LEU A 43 26.70 12.27 8.43
C LEU A 43 25.47 11.82 7.61
N ASP A 44 25.67 11.32 6.39
CA ASP A 44 24.58 10.78 5.56
C ASP A 44 23.90 9.55 6.20
N LYS A 45 24.68 8.63 6.78
CA LYS A 45 24.14 7.49 7.53
C LYS A 45 23.36 7.93 8.76
N VAL A 46 23.86 8.92 9.51
CA VAL A 46 23.15 9.47 10.68
C VAL A 46 21.82 10.11 10.26
N LEU A 47 21.83 10.93 9.20
CA LEU A 47 20.61 11.53 8.65
C LEU A 47 19.61 10.47 8.17
N ALA A 48 20.09 9.40 7.52
CA ALA A 48 19.22 8.32 7.07
C ALA A 48 18.57 7.55 8.21
N VAL A 49 19.30 7.30 9.30
CA VAL A 49 18.73 6.71 10.52
C VAL A 49 17.71 7.65 11.16
N ALA A 50 18.05 8.94 11.31
CA ALA A 50 17.13 9.93 11.86
C ALA A 50 15.82 10.01 11.06
N MET A 51 15.90 10.01 9.73
CA MET A 51 14.73 10.02 8.86
C MET A 51 13.94 8.72 8.91
N SER A 52 14.60 7.57 9.05
CA SER A 52 13.91 6.29 9.28
C SER A 52 13.09 6.32 10.57
N LEU A 53 13.61 6.96 11.63
CA LEU A 53 12.89 7.16 12.88
C LEU A 53 11.69 8.10 12.72
N VAL A 54 11.86 9.22 12.03
CA VAL A 54 10.75 10.14 11.70
C VAL A 54 9.67 9.41 10.89
N PHE A 55 10.07 8.61 9.90
CA PHE A 55 9.13 7.82 9.09
C PHE A 55 8.40 6.74 9.91
N MET A 56 9.09 6.15 10.89
CA MET A 56 8.48 5.22 11.84
C MET A 56 7.48 5.91 12.76
N GLN A 57 7.74 7.15 13.19
CA GLN A 57 6.78 7.95 13.97
C GLN A 57 5.52 8.30 13.16
N HIS A 58 5.66 8.62 11.87
CA HIS A 58 4.51 8.85 11.00
C HIS A 58 3.67 7.58 10.83
N ASN A 59 4.31 6.42 10.59
CA ASN A 59 3.62 5.14 10.54
C ASN A 59 2.92 4.80 11.86
N ASP A 60 3.55 5.06 13.01
CA ASP A 60 2.94 4.85 14.32
C ASP A 60 1.73 5.77 14.55
N ALA A 61 1.81 7.03 14.13
CA ALA A 61 0.68 7.97 14.23
C ALA A 61 -0.53 7.51 13.39
N GLU A 62 -0.30 7.10 12.14
CA GLU A 62 -1.33 6.56 11.25
C GLU A 62 -1.91 5.24 11.79
N LEU A 63 -1.07 4.37 12.34
CA LEU A 63 -1.52 3.14 12.98
C LEU A 63 -2.39 3.42 14.22
N ARG A 64 -2.04 4.43 15.02
CA ARG A 64 -2.86 4.86 16.17
C ARG A 64 -4.19 5.44 15.73
N TYR A 65 -4.21 6.26 14.68
CA TYR A 65 -5.43 6.78 14.08
C TYR A 65 -6.35 5.64 13.63
N LEU A 66 -5.82 4.69 12.86
CA LEU A 66 -6.59 3.52 12.41
C LEU A 66 -7.10 2.66 13.58
N ARG A 67 -6.28 2.44 14.61
CA ARG A 67 -6.71 1.72 15.82
C ARG A 67 -7.82 2.45 16.57
N PHE A 68 -7.77 3.77 16.63
CA PHE A 68 -8.80 4.59 17.27
C PHE A 68 -10.13 4.48 16.51
N GLU A 69 -10.12 4.66 15.19
CA GLU A 69 -11.33 4.53 14.36
C GLU A 69 -11.89 3.10 14.40
N ALA A 70 -11.03 2.08 14.38
CA ALA A 70 -11.44 0.69 14.53
C ALA A 70 -12.09 0.42 15.91
N SER A 71 -11.53 0.98 16.99
CA SER A 71 -12.08 0.86 18.34
C SER A 71 -13.44 1.55 18.48
N ASN A 72 -13.63 2.68 17.79
CA ASN A 72 -14.89 3.43 17.80
C ASN A 72 -15.94 2.86 16.84
N ARG A 73 -15.65 1.74 16.16
CA ARG A 73 -16.51 1.11 15.14
C ARG A 73 -16.86 2.04 13.97
N ASN A 74 -16.03 3.04 13.72
CA ASN A 74 -16.20 3.96 12.60
C ASN A 74 -15.53 3.38 11.35
N LEU A 75 -16.23 2.42 10.74
CA LEU A 75 -15.67 1.59 9.68
C LEU A 75 -15.34 2.38 8.41
N ASP A 76 -16.12 3.41 8.12
CA ASP A 76 -15.95 4.25 6.93
C ASP A 76 -14.63 5.04 6.98
N ALA A 77 -14.33 5.65 8.13
CA ALA A 77 -13.05 6.35 8.36
C ALA A 77 -11.85 5.38 8.38
N PHE A 78 -12.02 4.19 8.96
CA PHE A 78 -10.98 3.15 8.98
C PHE A 78 -10.64 2.65 7.56
N LEU A 79 -11.65 2.32 6.76
CA LEU A 79 -11.47 1.82 5.40
C LEU A 79 -10.94 2.91 4.46
N THR A 80 -11.26 4.18 4.71
CA THR A 80 -10.67 5.30 3.98
C THR A 80 -9.19 5.51 4.31
N GLY A 81 -8.78 5.31 5.57
CA GLY A 81 -7.39 5.46 6.00
C GLY A 81 -6.48 4.26 5.70
N MET A 82 -7.04 3.05 5.59
CA MET A 82 -6.31 1.80 5.37
C MET A 82 -5.41 1.80 4.13
N PRO A 83 -5.89 2.22 2.93
CA PRO A 83 -5.05 2.32 1.74
C PRO A 83 -3.83 3.21 1.95
N THR A 84 -4.01 4.37 2.58
CA THR A 84 -2.93 5.32 2.88
C THR A 84 -1.86 4.68 3.77
N TYR A 85 -2.28 3.97 4.82
CA TYR A 85 -1.36 3.26 5.71
C TYR A 85 -0.58 2.14 5.00
N LEU A 86 -1.23 1.35 4.15
CA LEU A 86 -0.54 0.28 3.40
C LEU A 86 0.54 0.83 2.47
N ILE A 87 0.27 1.96 1.80
CA ILE A 87 1.25 2.64 0.95
C ILE A 87 2.44 3.14 1.79
N LEU A 88 2.18 3.70 2.98
CA LEU A 88 3.22 4.16 3.90
C LEU A 88 4.11 3.02 4.40
N VAL A 89 3.53 1.88 4.74
CA VAL A 89 4.27 0.68 5.17
C VAL A 89 5.12 0.11 4.02
N GLU A 90 4.54 -0.02 2.82
CA GLU A 90 5.27 -0.46 1.62
C GLU A 90 6.44 0.50 1.31
N ALA A 91 6.20 1.80 1.40
CA ALA A 91 7.23 2.82 1.20
C ALA A 91 8.34 2.71 2.27
N GLN A 92 8.01 2.42 3.53
CA GLN A 92 8.97 2.22 4.60
C GLN A 92 9.86 1.00 4.33
N PHE A 93 9.29 -0.14 3.97
CA PHE A 93 10.06 -1.35 3.65
C PHE A 93 10.97 -1.15 2.44
N ARG A 94 10.48 -0.51 1.38
CA ARG A 94 11.31 -0.19 0.19
C ARG A 94 12.46 0.74 0.55
N SER A 95 12.18 1.78 1.33
CA SER A 95 13.16 2.77 1.77
C SER A 95 14.27 2.12 2.61
N LEU A 96 13.89 1.26 3.57
CA LEU A 96 14.84 0.50 4.38
C LEU A 96 15.64 -0.49 3.55
N HIS A 97 15.01 -1.21 2.61
CA HIS A 97 15.69 -2.14 1.72
C HIS A 97 16.75 -1.42 0.87
N ILE A 98 16.44 -0.24 0.33
CA ILE A 98 17.40 0.59 -0.41
C ILE A 98 18.58 1.00 0.49
N LEU A 99 18.29 1.44 1.71
CA LEU A 99 19.32 1.82 2.69
C LEU A 99 20.26 0.67 3.05
N LEU A 100 19.73 -0.53 3.27
CA LEU A 100 20.51 -1.72 3.63
C LEU A 100 21.32 -2.27 2.46
N HIS A 101 20.84 -2.10 1.23
CA HIS A 101 21.48 -2.62 0.02
C HIS A 101 22.07 -1.53 -0.86
N PHE A 102 22.50 -0.44 -0.24
CA PHE A 102 23.02 0.75 -0.89
C PHE A 102 24.13 0.45 -1.92
N GLU A 103 25.12 -0.35 -1.50
CA GLU A 103 26.26 -0.72 -2.34
C GLU A 103 25.85 -1.59 -3.53
N LYS A 104 24.84 -2.45 -3.34
CA LYS A 104 24.29 -3.28 -4.42
C LYS A 104 23.55 -2.43 -5.43
N LEU A 105 22.77 -1.44 -4.98
CA LEU A 105 22.09 -0.50 -5.85
C LEU A 105 23.09 0.32 -6.69
N GLN A 106 24.17 0.80 -6.08
CA GLN A 106 25.19 1.53 -6.80
C GLN A 106 25.87 0.67 -7.88
N LYS A 107 26.29 -0.55 -7.54
CA LYS A 107 26.86 -1.50 -8.52
C LYS A 107 25.88 -1.83 -9.63
N PHE A 108 24.61 -2.00 -9.30
CA PHE A 108 23.56 -2.24 -10.28
C PHE A 108 23.42 -1.07 -11.25
N LEU A 109 23.36 0.17 -10.75
CA LEU A 109 23.28 1.36 -11.60
C LEU A 109 24.50 1.50 -12.50
N GLU A 110 25.69 1.20 -11.99
CA GLU A 110 26.92 1.22 -12.77
C GLU A 110 26.89 0.20 -13.92
N ILE A 111 26.59 -1.06 -13.61
CA ILE A 111 26.52 -2.14 -14.61
C ILE A 111 25.42 -1.86 -15.64
N PHE A 112 24.25 -1.41 -15.18
CA PHE A 112 23.12 -1.12 -16.04
C PHE A 112 23.46 -0.01 -17.03
N TYR A 113 23.99 1.12 -16.56
CA TYR A 113 24.28 2.26 -17.44
C TYR A 113 25.57 2.11 -18.26
N ALA A 114 26.51 1.27 -17.83
CA ALA A 114 27.72 0.99 -18.60
C ALA A 114 27.48 -0.05 -19.70
N ASN A 115 26.76 -1.14 -19.40
CA ASN A 115 26.75 -2.32 -20.27
C ASN A 115 25.40 -2.61 -20.94
N ILE A 116 24.28 -2.24 -20.30
CA ILE A 116 22.93 -2.66 -20.74
C ILE A 116 22.16 -1.49 -21.37
N TYR A 117 22.34 -0.29 -20.83
CA TYR A 117 21.60 0.88 -21.26
C TYR A 117 22.11 1.39 -22.60
N ILE A 118 21.23 1.36 -23.59
CA ILE A 118 21.50 1.90 -24.93
C ILE A 118 21.43 3.42 -24.85
N ASP A 119 22.54 4.09 -25.17
CA ASP A 119 22.59 5.55 -25.21
C ASP A 119 21.63 6.08 -26.29
N PRO A 120 20.65 6.93 -25.95
CA PRO A 120 19.75 7.55 -26.92
C PRO A 120 20.46 8.32 -28.05
N ARG A 121 21.72 8.72 -27.83
CA ARG A 121 22.56 9.36 -28.86
C ARG A 121 23.06 8.38 -29.92
N LYS A 122 23.29 7.12 -29.55
CA LYS A 122 23.82 6.08 -30.45
C LYS A 122 22.73 5.52 -31.37
N GLU A 123 21.48 5.46 -30.90
CA GLU A 123 20.34 4.93 -31.67
C GLU A 123 19.06 5.79 -31.55
N PRO A 124 19.03 7.03 -32.08
CA PRO A 124 17.90 7.95 -31.92
C PRO A 124 16.59 7.46 -32.57
N GLU A 125 16.67 6.67 -33.65
CA GLU A 125 15.51 6.12 -34.36
C GLU A 125 14.70 5.11 -33.51
N MET A 126 15.37 4.34 -32.63
CA MET A 126 14.68 3.38 -31.74
C MET A 126 13.81 4.11 -30.71
N PHE A 127 14.36 5.16 -30.07
CA PHE A 127 13.64 5.93 -29.06
C PHE A 127 12.52 6.80 -29.66
N ARG A 128 12.65 7.21 -30.93
CA ARG A 128 11.59 7.94 -31.64
C ARG A 128 10.36 7.07 -31.92
N LYS A 129 10.55 5.75 -32.13
CA LYS A 129 9.46 4.80 -32.43
C LYS A 129 8.69 4.33 -31.20
N ASN A 130 9.24 4.44 -29.99
CA ASN A 130 8.60 3.94 -28.77
C ASN A 130 8.50 4.99 -27.65
N PRO A 131 7.60 6.00 -27.79
CA PRO A 131 7.38 7.02 -26.76
C PRO A 131 6.76 6.44 -25.47
N MET A 132 6.15 5.25 -25.53
CA MET A 132 5.49 4.63 -24.38
C MET A 132 6.45 4.30 -23.24
N ALA A 133 7.73 4.08 -23.52
CA ALA A 133 8.73 3.77 -22.49
C ALA A 133 8.84 4.85 -21.39
N ASN A 134 8.58 6.12 -21.71
CA ASN A 134 8.58 7.21 -20.73
C ASN A 134 7.29 7.30 -19.91
N TYR A 135 6.18 6.76 -20.42
CA TYR A 135 4.86 6.82 -19.76
C TYR A 135 4.55 5.59 -18.92
N ILE A 136 5.27 4.46 -19.11
CA ILE A 136 5.07 3.21 -18.36
C ILE A 136 5.02 3.47 -16.84
N TYR A 137 5.90 4.31 -16.31
CA TYR A 137 5.93 4.58 -14.86
C TYR A 137 4.73 5.41 -14.38
N ALA A 138 4.25 6.36 -15.17
CA ALA A 138 3.06 7.14 -14.83
C ALA A 138 1.79 6.26 -14.90
N ILE A 139 1.71 5.40 -15.92
CA ILE A 139 0.62 4.43 -16.07
C ILE A 139 0.64 3.42 -14.92
N TRP A 140 1.82 2.90 -14.55
CA TRP A 140 1.97 1.98 -13.43
C TRP A 140 1.56 2.61 -12.10
N PHE A 141 1.96 3.85 -11.84
CA PHE A 141 1.56 4.59 -10.64
C PHE A 141 0.04 4.83 -10.60
N GLY A 142 -0.55 5.24 -11.73
CA GLY A 142 -2.00 5.40 -11.87
C GLY A 142 -2.74 4.09 -11.62
N ALA A 143 -2.28 2.99 -12.23
CA ALA A 143 -2.87 1.67 -12.06
C ALA A 143 -2.82 1.21 -10.59
N LYS A 144 -1.69 1.41 -9.89
CA LYS A 144 -1.58 1.08 -8.46
C LYS A 144 -2.51 1.91 -7.59
N THR A 145 -2.69 3.19 -7.92
CA THR A 145 -3.63 4.07 -7.21
C THR A 145 -5.07 3.58 -7.37
N VAL A 146 -5.47 3.22 -8.60
CA VAL A 146 -6.80 2.67 -8.88
C VAL A 146 -7.01 1.34 -8.16
N GLU A 147 -6.03 0.44 -8.17
CA GLU A 147 -6.10 -0.85 -7.45
C GLU A 147 -6.38 -0.66 -5.95
N LEU A 148 -5.69 0.28 -5.30
CA LEU A 148 -5.89 0.62 -3.89
C LEU A 148 -7.26 1.23 -3.62
N LEU A 149 -7.73 2.13 -4.49
CA LEU A 149 -9.06 2.73 -4.38
C LEU A 149 -10.16 1.68 -4.55
N SER A 150 -10.03 0.78 -5.53
CA SER A 150 -10.99 -0.30 -5.76
C SER A 150 -11.06 -1.27 -4.59
N LEU A 151 -9.92 -1.60 -3.96
CA LEU A 151 -9.92 -2.41 -2.73
C LEU A 151 -10.61 -1.70 -1.56
N GLY A 152 -10.42 -0.39 -1.42
CA GLY A 152 -11.13 0.43 -0.43
C GLY A 152 -12.64 0.44 -0.65
N GLN A 153 -13.08 0.61 -1.90
CA GLN A 153 -14.50 0.59 -2.28
C GLN A 153 -15.14 -0.78 -2.00
N ILE A 154 -14.50 -1.88 -2.39
CA ILE A 154 -15.01 -3.24 -2.11
C ILE A 154 -15.15 -3.47 -0.60
N GLY A 155 -14.21 -2.97 0.21
CA GLY A 155 -14.30 -3.03 1.66
C GLY A 155 -15.51 -2.27 2.21
N SER A 156 -15.77 -1.06 1.70
CA SER A 156 -16.89 -0.22 2.14
C SER A 156 -18.24 -0.79 1.71
N ASP A 157 -18.36 -1.26 0.47
CA ASP A 157 -19.57 -1.90 -0.05
C ASP A 157 -19.89 -3.20 0.72
N LEU A 158 -18.88 -3.99 1.05
CA LEU A 158 -19.04 -5.20 1.85
C LEU A 158 -19.56 -4.87 3.26
N ALA A 159 -19.02 -3.82 3.88
CA ALA A 159 -19.46 -3.36 5.19
C ALA A 159 -20.92 -2.86 5.17
N PHE A 160 -21.24 -1.98 4.22
CA PHE A 160 -22.58 -1.43 4.04
C PHE A 160 -23.61 -2.53 3.75
N THR A 161 -23.29 -3.45 2.85
CA THR A 161 -24.18 -4.56 2.50
C THR A 161 -24.42 -5.47 3.71
N THR A 162 -23.38 -5.74 4.51
CA THR A 162 -23.52 -6.56 5.73
C THR A 162 -24.42 -5.89 6.76
N ASP A 163 -24.29 -4.57 6.95
CA ASP A 163 -25.13 -3.80 7.86
C ASP A 163 -26.60 -3.74 7.38
N SER A 164 -26.79 -3.50 6.08
CA SER A 164 -28.12 -3.54 5.45
C SER A 164 -28.78 -4.91 5.58
N LEU A 165 -28.02 -6.00 5.39
CA LEU A 165 -28.52 -7.37 5.53
C LEU A 165 -28.98 -7.65 6.96
N SER A 166 -28.26 -7.11 7.96
CA SER A 166 -28.65 -7.22 9.37
C SER A 166 -29.99 -6.53 9.66
N THR A 167 -30.25 -5.38 9.02
CA THR A 167 -31.49 -4.62 9.17
C THR A 167 -32.67 -5.31 8.48
N MET A 168 -32.45 -5.99 7.35
CA MET A 168 -33.51 -6.72 6.62
C MET A 168 -34.17 -7.83 7.45
N TYR A 169 -33.45 -8.46 8.39
CA TYR A 169 -34.01 -9.48 9.28
C TYR A 169 -35.07 -8.93 10.24
N TYR A 170 -34.97 -7.66 10.64
CA TYR A 170 -35.97 -7.02 11.48
C TYR A 170 -37.18 -6.52 10.68
N LEU A 171 -37.00 -6.29 9.37
CA LEU A 171 -38.07 -5.83 8.48
C LEU A 171 -38.91 -6.97 7.90
N THR A 172 -38.53 -8.23 8.10
CA THR A 172 -39.17 -9.38 7.44
C THR A 172 -40.47 -9.86 8.11
N HIS A 173 -40.97 -9.17 9.15
CA HIS A 173 -42.23 -9.49 9.86
C HIS A 173 -42.42 -10.99 10.15
N TRP A 174 -41.32 -11.70 10.41
CA TRP A 174 -41.32 -13.15 10.66
C TRP A 174 -42.16 -13.51 11.88
N GLU A 175 -42.38 -12.55 12.78
CA GLU A 175 -43.28 -12.68 13.93
C GLU A 175 -44.73 -12.95 13.51
N GLN A 176 -45.18 -12.41 12.38
CA GLN A 176 -46.53 -12.66 11.86
C GLN A 176 -46.69 -14.09 11.37
N ILE A 177 -45.66 -14.65 10.73
CA ILE A 177 -45.66 -16.05 10.27
C ILE A 177 -45.77 -17.00 11.46
N LEU A 178 -45.09 -16.69 12.57
CA LEU A 178 -45.21 -17.46 13.82
C LEU A 178 -46.59 -17.34 14.48
N GLN A 179 -47.25 -16.19 14.36
CA GLN A 179 -48.60 -15.99 14.92
C GLN A 179 -49.68 -16.76 14.17
N TYR A 180 -49.58 -16.87 12.83
CA TYR A 180 -50.60 -17.50 12.00
C TYR A 180 -50.33 -18.98 11.65
N SER A 181 -49.10 -19.45 11.81
CA SER A 181 -48.74 -20.83 11.48
C SER A 181 -49.13 -21.82 12.59
N THR A 182 -49.92 -22.83 12.23
CA THR A 182 -50.36 -23.94 13.11
C THR A 182 -49.37 -25.11 13.18
N ASN A 183 -48.29 -25.12 12.39
CA ASN A 183 -47.33 -26.22 12.38
C ASN A 183 -46.13 -25.96 13.31
N PRO A 184 -46.04 -26.65 14.47
CA PRO A 184 -44.99 -26.41 15.45
C PRO A 184 -43.59 -26.81 14.95
N GLY A 185 -43.47 -27.76 14.02
CA GLY A 185 -42.18 -28.24 13.51
C GLY A 185 -41.49 -27.21 12.62
N GLU A 186 -42.24 -26.60 11.71
CA GLU A 186 -41.74 -25.53 10.82
C GLU A 186 -41.46 -24.24 11.61
N ASN A 187 -42.31 -23.91 12.60
CA ASN A 187 -42.11 -22.75 13.47
C ASN A 187 -40.81 -22.86 14.29
N LEU A 188 -40.53 -24.05 14.84
CA LEU A 188 -39.27 -24.32 15.55
C LEU A 188 -38.06 -24.18 14.60
N ARG A 189 -38.19 -24.63 13.36
CA ARG A 189 -37.13 -24.56 12.36
C ARG A 189 -36.86 -23.11 11.96
N LEU A 190 -37.91 -22.32 11.75
CA LEU A 190 -37.84 -20.89 11.47
C LEU A 190 -37.19 -20.12 12.62
N LEU A 191 -37.63 -20.37 13.87
CA LEU A 191 -37.03 -19.75 15.06
C LEU A 191 -35.54 -20.09 15.20
N LYS A 192 -35.15 -21.35 14.97
CA LYS A 192 -33.72 -21.74 14.98
C LYS A 192 -32.94 -21.03 13.89
N LEU A 193 -33.52 -20.86 12.70
CA LEU A 193 -32.87 -20.24 11.55
C LEU A 193 -32.71 -18.74 11.75
N ILE A 194 -33.73 -18.08 12.29
CA ILE A 194 -33.70 -16.66 12.67
C ILE A 194 -32.73 -16.45 13.84
N ASN A 195 -32.76 -17.29 14.87
CA ASN A 195 -31.84 -17.17 15.99
C ASN A 195 -30.39 -17.40 15.54
N LEU A 196 -30.14 -18.35 14.62
CA LEU A 196 -28.82 -18.56 14.04
C LEU A 196 -28.41 -17.44 13.09
N ALA A 197 -29.35 -16.85 12.35
CA ALA A 197 -29.10 -15.71 11.48
C ALA A 197 -28.84 -14.43 12.29
N ILE A 198 -29.58 -14.18 13.37
CA ILE A 198 -29.36 -13.08 14.31
C ILE A 198 -28.09 -13.32 15.10
N GLU A 199 -27.83 -14.53 15.60
CA GLU A 199 -26.61 -14.84 16.33
C GLU A 199 -25.38 -14.74 15.42
N ARG A 200 -25.47 -15.23 14.17
CA ARG A 200 -24.40 -15.02 13.18
C ARG A 200 -24.30 -13.56 12.79
N ALA A 201 -25.38 -12.86 12.48
CA ALA A 201 -25.35 -11.43 12.16
C ALA A 201 -24.83 -10.60 13.34
N TYR A 202 -25.14 -10.99 14.57
CA TYR A 202 -24.68 -10.38 15.81
C TYR A 202 -23.19 -10.69 16.05
N LEU A 203 -22.74 -11.93 15.81
CA LEU A 203 -21.32 -12.32 15.80
C LEU A 203 -20.53 -11.61 14.70
N LEU A 204 -21.12 -11.46 13.50
CA LEU A 204 -20.60 -10.68 12.38
C LEU A 204 -20.56 -9.18 12.68
N SER A 205 -21.53 -8.66 13.44
CA SER A 205 -21.58 -7.24 13.85
C SER A 205 -20.69 -6.95 15.06
N ARG A 206 -20.36 -7.98 15.87
CA ARG A 206 -19.41 -7.88 16.99
C ARG A 206 -17.95 -7.93 16.54
N GLY A 207 -17.67 -8.41 15.34
CA GLY A 207 -16.32 -8.40 14.75
C GLY A 207 -16.40 -8.27 13.24
N PRO A 208 -15.90 -7.17 12.65
CA PRO A 208 -16.00 -6.96 11.21
C PRO A 208 -15.33 -8.11 10.46
N PHE A 209 -15.86 -8.45 9.29
CA PHE A 209 -15.19 -9.34 8.36
C PHE A 209 -13.84 -8.73 7.97
N TYR A 210 -12.76 -9.24 8.56
CA TYR A 210 -11.42 -8.94 8.10
C TYR A 210 -11.18 -9.79 6.85
N VAL A 211 -10.79 -9.15 5.74
CA VAL A 211 -9.97 -9.87 4.75
C VAL A 211 -8.68 -10.18 5.49
N THR A 212 -8.60 -11.37 6.09
CA THR A 212 -7.38 -11.81 6.76
C THR A 212 -6.33 -12.01 5.68
N GLY A 213 -5.56 -10.96 5.40
CA GLY A 213 -4.35 -11.02 4.59
C GLY A 213 -3.37 -11.99 5.25
N LEU A 214 -3.57 -13.28 4.97
CA LEU A 214 -2.71 -14.39 5.40
C LEU A 214 -2.43 -14.45 6.91
N LYS A 215 -3.44 -14.20 7.77
CA LYS A 215 -3.34 -14.30 9.26
C LYS A 215 -2.32 -13.36 9.95
N TYR A 216 -1.75 -12.37 9.26
CA TYR A 216 -0.76 -11.46 9.88
C TYR A 216 -1.36 -10.35 10.76
N ILE A 217 -2.68 -10.09 10.68
CA ILE A 217 -3.30 -8.87 11.25
C ILE A 217 -4.53 -9.16 12.11
N SER A 218 -4.64 -10.33 12.76
CA SER A 218 -5.75 -10.56 13.71
C SER A 218 -5.31 -11.28 14.98
N ARG A 219 -5.30 -10.56 16.08
CA ARG A 219 -5.65 -11.08 17.42
C ARG A 219 -6.53 -10.05 18.11
#